data_AF-A0A522WIK3-F1
#
_entry.id   AF-A0A522WIK3-F1
#
_cell.length_a   1.000
_cell.length_b   1.000
_cell.length_c   1.000
_cell.angle_alpha   90.00
_cell.angle_beta   90.00
_cell.angle_gamma   90.00
#
_symmetry.space_group_name_H-M   'P 1'
#
loop_
_entity.id
_entity.type
_entity.pdbx_description
1 polymer ?
#
loop_
_entity_poly.entity_id
_entity_poly.type
_entity_poly.pdbx_seq_one_letter_code
_entity_poly.pdbx_strand_id
1 'polypeptide(L)'
;MLEKLRSKANSKYILIVFGIIIIVFIFWGVGPTDSTRGKRSAVAMVDGEAITTQDFENLYKRQTEYYKGILKGQFNDEMLKRLDLKRKTLDTLVNRALAIKAAKSQGIEATDKEVQQTIAAMRVFQKDGVFDKEVYFQTLSANRLKPSDFEKTMADDIITAKLQKKLNDGVSVTDEEVRAHFLRENRKVNFKYISVEPSRFASAVKVSDDEAKAYLNKNSSLFVVPVKVKAFYVHAGFDALSKKNKLTAEELKEFYDKNSKQFETPEKVKARHILIRLDEKISDKEAAKKIAKEKATEALNMLKGGAKFDETAKKYSQDPGSAGHGGDLGWFPRGMM
;
A
#
# COMPACT_ATOMS: atom_id res chain seq x y z
N MET A 1 -60.18 -27.87 -27.04
CA MET A 1 -59.18 -27.17 -27.91
C MET A 1 -57.82 -27.88 -27.96
N LEU A 2 -57.39 -28.60 -26.92
CA LEU A 2 -56.14 -29.39 -26.93
C LEU A 2 -56.17 -30.62 -27.87
N GLU A 3 -57.36 -31.16 -28.16
CA GLU A 3 -57.51 -32.31 -29.08
C GLU A 3 -57.30 -31.92 -30.56
N LYS A 4 -57.72 -30.70 -30.95
CA LYS A 4 -57.49 -30.16 -32.31
C LYS A 4 -56.02 -29.79 -32.57
N LEU A 5 -55.22 -29.60 -31.51
CA LEU A 5 -53.78 -29.40 -31.59
C LEU A 5 -53.02 -30.73 -31.75
N ARG A 6 -53.55 -31.82 -31.19
CA ARG A 6 -52.94 -33.16 -31.28
C ARG A 6 -53.20 -33.85 -32.63
N SER A 7 -54.35 -33.60 -33.26
CA SER A 7 -54.68 -34.19 -34.58
C SER A 7 -53.94 -33.56 -35.77
N LYS A 8 -53.20 -32.47 -35.56
CA LYS A 8 -52.38 -31.81 -36.59
C LYS A 8 -50.89 -31.75 -36.24
N ALA A 9 -50.43 -32.48 -35.21
CA ALA A 9 -49.02 -32.47 -34.79
C ALA A 9 -48.02 -32.87 -35.91
N ASN A 10 -48.45 -33.68 -36.89
CA ASN A 10 -47.67 -34.06 -38.08
C ASN A 10 -48.01 -33.23 -39.34
N SER A 11 -48.75 -32.12 -39.21
CA SER A 11 -49.03 -31.21 -40.32
C SER A 11 -47.78 -30.40 -40.64
N LYS A 12 -47.35 -30.42 -41.92
CA LYS A 12 -46.21 -29.62 -42.43
C LYS A 12 -46.29 -28.14 -42.02
N TYR A 13 -47.50 -27.62 -41.80
CA TYR A 13 -47.74 -26.23 -41.38
C TYR A 13 -47.24 -25.92 -39.95
N ILE A 14 -47.42 -26.85 -39.00
CA ILE A 14 -46.95 -26.65 -37.61
C ILE A 14 -45.43 -26.74 -37.54
N LEU A 15 -44.83 -27.59 -38.38
CA LEU A 15 -43.38 -27.72 -38.50
C LEU A 15 -42.71 -26.46 -39.07
N ILE A 16 -43.37 -25.77 -40.00
CA ILE A 16 -42.92 -24.47 -40.53
C ILE A 16 -43.01 -23.38 -39.46
N VAL A 17 -44.10 -23.32 -38.69
CA VAL A 17 -44.26 -22.34 -37.59
C VAL A 17 -43.23 -22.58 -36.49
N PHE A 18 -42.98 -23.83 -36.12
CA PHE A 18 -41.92 -24.17 -35.16
C PHE A 18 -40.52 -23.87 -35.71
N GLY A 19 -40.27 -24.11 -37.00
CA GLY A 19 -39.03 -23.73 -37.67
C GLY A 19 -38.78 -22.23 -37.64
N ILE A 20 -39.81 -21.40 -37.85
CA ILE A 20 -39.71 -19.94 -37.76
C ILE A 20 -39.43 -19.51 -36.32
N ILE A 21 -40.10 -20.11 -35.32
CA ILE A 21 -39.83 -19.83 -33.90
C ILE A 21 -38.38 -20.20 -33.54
N ILE A 22 -37.89 -21.35 -33.99
CA ILE A 22 -36.50 -21.78 -33.78
C ILE A 22 -35.52 -20.80 -34.46
N ILE A 23 -35.80 -20.35 -35.68
CA ILE A 23 -34.97 -19.35 -36.39
C ILE A 23 -34.96 -18.01 -35.64
N VAL A 24 -36.09 -17.58 -35.08
CA VAL A 24 -36.16 -16.37 -34.24
C VAL A 24 -35.36 -16.55 -32.95
N PHE A 25 -35.40 -17.74 -32.32
CA PHE A 25 -34.57 -18.04 -31.13
C PHE A 25 -33.08 -18.20 -31.46
N ILE A 26 -32.72 -18.64 -32.67
CA ILE A 26 -31.32 -18.65 -33.13
C ILE A 26 -30.82 -17.22 -33.35
N PHE A 27 -31.64 -16.36 -33.96
CA PHE A 27 -31.27 -14.95 -34.22
C PHE A 27 -31.36 -14.03 -32.99
N TRP A 28 -32.17 -14.38 -31.98
CA TRP A 28 -32.35 -13.56 -30.78
C TRP A 28 -31.64 -14.14 -29.54
N GLY A 29 -31.46 -15.46 -29.46
CA GLY A 29 -30.85 -16.18 -28.35
C GLY A 29 -29.37 -16.55 -28.53
N VAL A 30 -28.81 -16.38 -29.72
CA VAL A 30 -27.37 -16.56 -29.99
C VAL A 30 -26.90 -15.40 -30.88
N GLY A 31 -26.92 -14.19 -30.31
CA GLY A 31 -26.30 -13.04 -30.96
C GLY A 31 -24.83 -13.33 -31.27
N PRO A 32 -24.26 -12.78 -32.36
CA PRO A 32 -22.85 -12.98 -32.68
C PRO A 32 -22.00 -12.65 -31.46
N THR A 33 -21.18 -13.62 -31.03
CA THR A 33 -20.07 -13.43 -30.08
C THR A 33 -19.02 -12.56 -30.75
N ASP A 34 -19.37 -11.29 -30.90
CA ASP A 34 -18.56 -10.31 -31.59
C ASP A 34 -17.69 -9.64 -30.51
N SER A 35 -16.40 -9.94 -30.56
CA SER A 35 -15.29 -9.34 -29.78
C SER A 35 -15.26 -7.80 -29.82
N THR A 36 -16.10 -7.20 -30.65
CA THR A 36 -16.32 -5.77 -30.86
C THR A 36 -17.17 -5.11 -29.76
N ARG A 37 -17.92 -5.88 -28.94
CA ARG A 37 -18.71 -5.33 -27.83
C ARG A 37 -17.87 -4.98 -26.60
N GLY A 38 -16.74 -5.67 -26.37
CA GLY A 38 -15.80 -5.38 -25.29
C GLY A 38 -15.18 -3.97 -25.37
N LYS A 39 -15.02 -3.44 -26.59
CA LYS A 39 -14.56 -2.05 -26.81
C LYS A 39 -15.65 -0.98 -26.58
N ARG A 40 -16.94 -1.33 -26.58
CA ARG A 40 -18.05 -0.37 -26.37
C ARG A 40 -18.49 -0.24 -24.91
N SER A 41 -18.04 -1.12 -24.03
CA SER A 41 -18.31 -1.08 -22.59
C SER A 41 -17.00 -0.96 -21.82
N ALA A 42 -16.15 0.00 -22.21
CA ALA A 42 -14.90 0.29 -21.52
C ALA A 42 -15.07 1.54 -20.66
N VAL A 43 -14.62 1.49 -19.40
CA VAL A 43 -14.59 2.65 -18.50
C VAL A 43 -13.29 3.45 -18.63
N ALA A 44 -12.24 2.82 -19.15
CA ALA A 44 -10.96 3.45 -19.47
C ALA A 44 -10.18 2.60 -20.48
N MET A 45 -9.17 3.20 -21.10
CA MET A 45 -8.18 2.50 -21.92
C MET A 45 -6.79 2.79 -21.41
N VAL A 46 -5.96 1.75 -21.31
CA VAL A 46 -4.57 1.81 -20.88
C VAL A 46 -3.73 1.24 -22.02
N ASP A 47 -3.06 2.10 -22.78
CA ASP A 47 -2.21 1.74 -23.91
C ASP A 47 -2.84 0.74 -24.92
N GLY A 48 -4.13 0.90 -25.18
CA GLY A 48 -4.90 0.06 -26.11
C GLY A 48 -5.57 -1.16 -25.48
N GLU A 49 -5.30 -1.47 -24.21
CA GLU A 49 -6.07 -2.44 -23.43
C GLU A 49 -7.28 -1.75 -22.76
N ALA A 50 -8.47 -2.31 -22.95
CA ALA A 50 -9.70 -1.77 -22.40
C ALA A 50 -9.92 -2.29 -20.97
N ILE A 51 -10.17 -1.38 -20.03
CA ILE A 51 -10.73 -1.71 -18.71
C ILE A 51 -12.25 -1.74 -18.89
N THR A 52 -12.86 -2.92 -18.76
CA THR A 52 -14.29 -3.08 -19.04
C THR A 52 -15.16 -2.55 -17.91
N THR A 53 -16.40 -2.17 -18.23
CA THR A 53 -17.43 -1.84 -17.23
C THR A 53 -17.64 -2.99 -16.27
N GLN A 54 -17.57 -4.23 -16.75
CA GLN A 54 -17.73 -5.41 -15.91
C GLN A 54 -16.61 -5.53 -14.87
N ASP A 55 -15.34 -5.29 -15.26
CA ASP A 55 -14.21 -5.33 -14.34
C ASP A 55 -14.35 -4.26 -13.25
N PHE A 56 -14.77 -3.06 -13.65
CA PHE A 56 -15.04 -1.95 -12.75
C PHE A 56 -16.16 -2.27 -11.77
N GLU A 57 -17.32 -2.71 -12.25
CA GLU A 57 -18.46 -3.02 -11.39
C GLU A 57 -18.16 -4.16 -10.41
N ASN A 58 -17.45 -5.20 -10.87
CA ASN A 58 -17.05 -6.32 -10.02
C ASN A 58 -16.10 -5.88 -8.90
N LEU A 59 -15.05 -5.11 -9.22
CA LEU A 59 -14.10 -4.63 -8.22
C LEU A 59 -14.77 -3.61 -7.29
N TYR A 60 -15.55 -2.66 -7.83
CA TYR A 60 -16.26 -1.66 -7.04
C TYR A 60 -17.21 -2.32 -6.03
N LYS A 61 -17.98 -3.32 -6.47
CA LYS A 61 -18.88 -4.08 -5.60
C LYS A 61 -18.09 -4.79 -4.49
N ARG A 62 -16.99 -5.47 -4.82
CA ARG A 62 -16.16 -6.17 -3.84
C ARG A 62 -15.56 -5.21 -2.80
N GLN A 63 -15.02 -4.06 -3.23
CA GLN A 63 -14.50 -3.04 -2.32
C GLN A 63 -15.61 -2.46 -1.44
N THR A 64 -16.78 -2.19 -2.01
CA THR A 64 -17.94 -1.68 -1.27
C THR A 64 -18.39 -2.66 -0.18
N GLU A 65 -18.52 -3.95 -0.51
CA GLU A 65 -18.91 -4.97 0.48
C GLU A 65 -17.84 -5.19 1.56
N TYR A 66 -16.56 -5.09 1.21
CA TYR A 66 -15.46 -5.11 2.19
C TYR A 66 -15.58 -3.96 3.21
N TYR A 67 -15.76 -2.73 2.73
CA TYR A 67 -15.92 -1.56 3.62
C TYR A 67 -17.22 -1.63 4.43
N LYS A 68 -18.33 -2.12 3.84
CA LYS A 68 -19.56 -2.39 4.60
C LYS A 68 -19.33 -3.41 5.74
N GLY A 69 -18.55 -4.46 5.49
CA GLY A 69 -18.24 -5.48 6.50
C GLY A 69 -17.42 -4.94 7.66
N ILE A 70 -16.44 -4.08 7.39
CA ILE A 70 -15.57 -3.48 8.42
C ILE A 70 -16.30 -2.37 9.19
N LEU A 71 -16.98 -1.48 8.48
CA LEU A 71 -17.58 -0.28 9.05
C LEU A 71 -19.00 -0.53 9.60
N LYS A 72 -19.63 -1.64 9.19
CA LYS A 72 -20.95 -2.10 9.65
C LYS A 72 -21.96 -0.93 9.66
N GLY A 73 -22.59 -0.66 10.80
CA GLY A 73 -23.58 0.40 10.97
C GLY A 73 -23.07 1.83 10.81
N GLN A 74 -21.76 2.05 10.63
CA GLN A 74 -21.19 3.35 10.31
C GLN A 74 -21.10 3.61 8.80
N PHE A 75 -21.37 2.60 7.97
CA PHE A 75 -21.34 2.77 6.52
C PHE A 75 -22.57 3.53 6.02
N ASN A 76 -22.36 4.77 5.57
CA ASN A 76 -23.40 5.64 5.03
C ASN A 76 -22.95 6.34 3.73
N ASP A 77 -23.87 7.00 3.04
CA ASP A 77 -23.62 7.65 1.75
C ASP A 77 -22.56 8.77 1.83
N GLU A 78 -22.49 9.47 2.95
CA GLU A 78 -21.48 10.51 3.17
C GLU A 78 -20.08 9.89 3.26
N MET A 79 -19.94 8.78 3.96
CA MET A 79 -18.70 8.02 4.06
C MET A 79 -18.31 7.40 2.71
N LEU A 80 -19.28 6.89 1.93
CA LEU A 80 -19.04 6.40 0.57
C LEU A 80 -18.44 7.50 -0.34
N LYS A 81 -18.96 8.72 -0.25
CA LYS A 81 -18.41 9.89 -0.97
C LYS A 81 -17.00 10.25 -0.49
N ARG A 82 -16.77 10.28 0.82
CA ARG A 82 -15.44 10.58 1.41
C ARG A 82 -14.38 9.53 1.04
N LEU A 83 -14.76 8.26 0.93
CA LEU A 83 -13.84 7.18 0.56
C LEU A 83 -13.43 7.23 -0.91
N ASP A 84 -14.22 7.91 -1.76
CA ASP A 84 -14.04 8.04 -3.21
C ASP A 84 -13.78 6.69 -3.90
N LEU A 85 -14.59 5.69 -3.51
CA LEU A 85 -14.37 4.30 -3.92
C LEU A 85 -14.42 4.09 -5.43
N LYS A 86 -15.20 4.91 -6.15
CA LYS A 86 -15.27 4.83 -7.62
C LYS A 86 -13.92 5.18 -8.24
N ARG A 87 -13.33 6.30 -7.83
CA ARG A 87 -12.01 6.72 -8.31
C ARG A 87 -10.93 5.71 -7.91
N LYS A 88 -10.91 5.30 -6.64
CA LYS A 88 -9.96 4.28 -6.16
C LYS A 88 -10.07 2.95 -6.91
N THR A 89 -11.28 2.54 -7.26
CA THR A 89 -11.51 1.34 -8.09
C THR A 89 -10.88 1.51 -9.46
N LEU A 90 -11.14 2.64 -10.14
CA LEU A 90 -10.56 2.93 -11.44
C LEU A 90 -9.03 2.97 -11.38
N ASP A 91 -8.47 3.71 -10.42
CA ASP A 91 -7.02 3.82 -10.22
C ASP A 91 -6.40 2.43 -9.96
N THR A 92 -7.07 1.57 -9.19
CA THR A 92 -6.61 0.19 -8.95
C THR A 92 -6.54 -0.61 -10.25
N LEU A 93 -7.56 -0.52 -11.10
CA LEU A 93 -7.60 -1.24 -12.38
C LEU A 93 -6.55 -0.70 -13.36
N VAL A 94 -6.39 0.62 -13.43
CA VAL A 94 -5.37 1.28 -14.26
C VAL A 94 -3.96 0.87 -13.81
N ASN A 95 -3.66 0.98 -12.52
CA ASN A 95 -2.36 0.61 -11.99
C ASN A 95 -2.06 -0.88 -12.18
N ARG A 96 -3.07 -1.75 -12.04
CA ARG A 96 -2.93 -3.18 -12.32
C ARG A 96 -2.59 -3.44 -13.79
N ALA A 97 -3.33 -2.82 -14.72
CA ALA A 97 -3.07 -2.96 -16.15
C ALA A 97 -1.65 -2.48 -16.51
N LEU A 98 -1.25 -1.32 -16.01
CA LEU A 98 0.11 -0.78 -16.20
C LEU A 98 1.18 -1.71 -15.62
N ALA A 99 0.96 -2.26 -14.42
CA ALA A 99 1.90 -3.18 -13.78
C ALA A 99 2.06 -4.48 -14.57
N ILE A 100 0.96 -5.09 -15.03
CA ILE A 100 1.01 -6.29 -15.86
C ILE A 100 1.75 -6.01 -17.17
N LYS A 101 1.48 -4.88 -17.81
CA LYS A 101 2.16 -4.48 -19.04
C LYS A 101 3.66 -4.27 -18.82
N ALA A 102 4.04 -3.55 -17.78
CA ALA A 102 5.43 -3.30 -17.42
C ALA A 102 6.19 -4.58 -17.03
N ALA A 103 5.49 -5.54 -16.41
CA ALA A 103 6.05 -6.84 -16.08
C ALA A 103 6.30 -7.66 -17.36
N LYS A 104 5.31 -7.76 -18.25
CA LYS A 104 5.42 -8.48 -19.53
C LYS A 104 6.51 -7.91 -20.43
N SER A 105 6.67 -6.58 -20.50
CA SER A 105 7.75 -5.97 -21.30
C SER A 105 9.16 -6.28 -20.78
N GLN A 106 9.27 -6.74 -19.54
CA GLN A 106 10.52 -7.20 -18.92
C GLN A 106 10.65 -8.73 -18.88
N GLY A 107 9.77 -9.46 -19.57
CA GLY A 107 9.74 -10.92 -19.57
C GLY A 107 9.30 -11.54 -18.24
N ILE A 108 8.62 -10.79 -17.38
CA ILE A 108 8.07 -11.29 -16.13
C ILE A 108 6.70 -11.91 -16.42
N GLU A 109 6.63 -13.23 -16.30
CA GLU A 109 5.41 -14.02 -16.50
C GLU A 109 5.11 -14.92 -15.29
N ALA A 110 3.89 -15.43 -15.21
CA ALA A 110 3.49 -16.46 -14.26
C ALA A 110 3.46 -17.81 -14.97
N THR A 111 4.14 -18.81 -14.39
CA THR A 111 4.08 -20.18 -14.89
C THR A 111 2.86 -20.90 -14.32
N ASP A 112 2.34 -21.89 -15.05
CA ASP A 112 1.21 -22.71 -14.58
C ASP A 112 1.50 -23.37 -13.22
N LYS A 113 2.76 -23.77 -12.99
CA LYS A 113 3.20 -24.34 -11.73
C LYS A 113 3.09 -23.35 -10.57
N GLU A 114 3.46 -22.09 -10.79
CA GLU A 114 3.33 -21.05 -9.76
C GLU A 114 1.87 -20.75 -9.45
N VAL A 115 1.00 -20.71 -10.46
CA VAL A 115 -0.45 -20.56 -10.28
C VAL A 115 -0.99 -21.71 -9.45
N GLN A 116 -0.69 -22.95 -9.82
CA GLN A 116 -1.12 -24.15 -9.10
C GLN A 116 -0.62 -24.16 -7.65
N GLN A 117 0.66 -23.87 -7.42
CA GLN A 117 1.24 -23.82 -6.08
C GLN A 117 0.60 -22.74 -5.21
N THR A 118 0.36 -21.56 -5.79
CA THR A 118 -0.30 -20.44 -5.10
C THR A 118 -1.73 -20.80 -4.71
N ILE A 119 -2.49 -21.40 -5.63
CA ILE A 119 -3.86 -21.87 -5.36
C ILE A 119 -3.87 -22.99 -4.31
N ALA A 120 -2.98 -23.98 -4.43
CA ALA A 120 -2.89 -25.10 -3.49
C ALA A 120 -2.52 -24.67 -2.07
N ALA A 121 -1.78 -23.56 -1.92
CA ALA A 121 -1.42 -23.00 -0.62
C ALA A 121 -2.57 -22.23 0.06
N MET A 122 -3.67 -21.93 -0.64
CA MET A 122 -4.79 -21.20 -0.06
C MET A 122 -5.64 -22.11 0.83
N ARG A 123 -5.73 -21.77 2.12
CA ARG A 123 -6.52 -22.53 3.11
C ARG A 123 -7.97 -22.77 2.71
N VAL A 124 -8.58 -21.83 1.98
CA VAL A 124 -9.98 -21.95 1.53
C VAL A 124 -10.20 -23.09 0.53
N PHE A 125 -9.13 -23.56 -0.13
CA PHE A 125 -9.17 -24.69 -1.06
C PHE A 125 -8.55 -25.96 -0.47
N GLN A 126 -8.33 -25.98 0.84
CA GLN A 126 -7.73 -27.12 1.53
C GLN A 126 -8.76 -27.88 2.35
N LYS A 127 -8.62 -29.21 2.39
CA LYS A 127 -9.27 -30.12 3.32
C LYS A 127 -8.18 -30.81 4.12
N ASP A 128 -8.28 -30.76 5.44
CA ASP A 128 -7.26 -31.30 6.36
C ASP A 128 -5.84 -30.76 6.09
N GLY A 129 -5.75 -29.50 5.63
CA GLY A 129 -4.49 -28.81 5.34
C GLY A 129 -3.85 -29.15 3.99
N VAL A 130 -4.49 -29.98 3.16
CA VAL A 130 -4.03 -30.35 1.82
C VAL A 130 -5.02 -29.85 0.79
N PHE A 131 -4.55 -29.39 -0.38
CA PHE A 131 -5.43 -28.95 -1.46
C PHE A 131 -6.44 -30.04 -1.84
N ASP A 132 -7.70 -29.66 -1.92
CA ASP A 132 -8.79 -30.54 -2.30
C ASP A 132 -9.52 -29.95 -3.52
N LYS A 133 -9.54 -30.74 -4.60
CA LYS A 133 -10.12 -30.34 -5.89
C LYS A 133 -11.62 -30.09 -5.77
N GLU A 134 -12.34 -30.92 -5.02
CA GLU A 134 -13.78 -30.77 -4.86
C GLU A 134 -14.12 -29.49 -4.10
N VAL A 135 -13.39 -29.22 -3.00
CA VAL A 135 -13.50 -27.97 -2.24
C VAL A 135 -13.22 -26.76 -3.13
N TYR A 136 -12.20 -26.84 -3.99
CA TYR A 136 -11.89 -25.79 -4.97
C TYR A 136 -13.07 -25.50 -5.92
N PHE A 137 -13.60 -26.52 -6.62
CA PHE A 137 -14.71 -26.32 -7.55
C PHE A 137 -16.00 -25.88 -6.86
N GLN A 138 -16.32 -26.44 -5.70
CA GLN A 138 -17.49 -26.06 -4.91
C GLN A 138 -17.38 -24.60 -4.44
N THR A 139 -16.21 -24.19 -3.94
CA THR A 139 -15.97 -22.81 -3.47
C THR A 139 -16.10 -21.82 -4.61
N LEU A 140 -15.48 -22.08 -5.77
CA LEU A 140 -15.60 -21.19 -6.93
C LEU A 140 -17.05 -21.11 -7.43
N SER A 141 -17.73 -22.25 -7.52
CA SER A 141 -19.13 -22.32 -7.99
C SER A 141 -20.08 -21.58 -7.04
N ALA A 142 -19.90 -21.72 -5.72
CA ALA A 142 -20.66 -20.97 -4.71
C ALA A 142 -20.50 -19.45 -4.86
N ASN A 143 -19.35 -19.01 -5.37
CA ASN A 143 -19.04 -17.60 -5.62
C ASN A 143 -19.28 -17.17 -7.09
N ARG A 144 -19.88 -18.04 -7.92
CA ARG A 144 -20.16 -17.80 -9.34
C ARG A 144 -18.90 -17.49 -10.16
N LEU A 145 -17.76 -18.05 -9.77
CA LEU A 145 -16.48 -17.90 -10.46
C LEU A 145 -16.19 -19.11 -11.33
N LYS A 146 -15.69 -18.87 -12.55
CA LYS A 146 -15.15 -19.94 -13.39
C LYS A 146 -13.69 -20.21 -13.01
N PRO A 147 -13.24 -21.47 -13.00
CA PRO A 147 -11.84 -21.82 -12.75
C PRO A 147 -10.86 -21.06 -13.64
N SER A 148 -11.12 -20.99 -14.94
CA SER A 148 -10.25 -20.29 -15.90
C SER A 148 -10.06 -18.80 -15.59
N ASP A 149 -11.15 -18.13 -15.18
CA ASP A 149 -11.13 -16.70 -14.87
C ASP A 149 -10.38 -16.45 -13.55
N PHE A 150 -10.56 -17.36 -12.59
CA PHE A 150 -9.86 -17.33 -11.31
C PHE A 150 -8.35 -17.59 -11.48
N GLU A 151 -7.98 -18.63 -12.21
CA GLU A 151 -6.58 -18.97 -12.52
C GLU A 151 -5.87 -17.85 -13.27
N LYS A 152 -6.54 -17.22 -14.25
CA LYS A 152 -6.02 -16.03 -14.93
C LYS A 152 -5.79 -14.87 -13.95
N THR A 153 -6.73 -14.64 -13.04
CA THR A 153 -6.57 -13.59 -12.01
C THR A 153 -5.38 -13.89 -11.11
N MET A 154 -5.17 -15.15 -10.73
CA MET A 154 -4.00 -15.59 -9.94
C MET A 154 -2.69 -15.40 -10.71
N ALA A 155 -2.68 -15.70 -12.01
CA ALA A 155 -1.52 -15.45 -12.86
C ALA A 155 -1.16 -13.95 -12.89
N ASP A 156 -2.15 -13.07 -13.07
CA ASP A 156 -1.96 -11.62 -13.03
C ASP A 156 -1.46 -11.12 -11.65
N ASP A 157 -1.97 -11.69 -10.55
CA ASP A 157 -1.49 -11.38 -9.19
C ASP A 157 -0.02 -11.79 -9.00
N ILE A 158 0.37 -12.97 -9.48
CA ILE A 158 1.76 -13.44 -9.45
C ILE A 158 2.67 -12.52 -10.26
N ILE A 159 2.26 -12.12 -11.47
CA ILE A 159 3.01 -11.20 -12.33
C ILE A 159 3.26 -9.87 -11.61
N THR A 160 2.21 -9.27 -11.05
CA THR A 160 2.32 -7.98 -10.36
C THR A 160 3.15 -8.08 -9.08
N ALA A 161 3.02 -9.18 -8.32
CA ALA A 161 3.84 -9.44 -7.14
C ALA A 161 5.33 -9.60 -7.49
N LYS A 162 5.66 -10.31 -8.58
CA LYS A 162 7.04 -10.44 -9.07
C LYS A 162 7.64 -9.09 -9.47
N LEU A 163 6.86 -8.24 -10.15
CA LEU A 163 7.29 -6.89 -10.50
C LEU A 163 7.59 -6.06 -9.24
N GLN A 164 6.67 -6.05 -8.27
CA GLN A 164 6.86 -5.35 -7.01
C GLN A 164 8.10 -5.85 -6.26
N LYS A 165 8.29 -7.17 -6.18
CA LYS A 165 9.48 -7.76 -5.58
C LYS A 165 10.75 -7.28 -6.28
N LYS A 166 10.80 -7.33 -7.61
CA LYS A 166 11.96 -6.84 -8.38
C LYS A 166 12.27 -5.37 -8.12
N LEU A 167 11.24 -4.52 -8.03
CA LEU A 167 11.41 -3.10 -7.71
C LEU A 167 11.97 -2.88 -6.31
N ASN A 168 11.54 -3.70 -5.34
CA ASN A 168 12.00 -3.61 -3.95
C ASN A 168 13.39 -4.22 -3.75
N ASP A 169 13.72 -5.33 -4.42
CA ASP A 169 15.01 -6.01 -4.32
C ASP A 169 16.17 -5.10 -4.79
N GLY A 170 15.90 -4.12 -5.66
CA GLY A 170 16.88 -3.11 -6.09
C GLY A 170 17.08 -1.94 -5.15
N VAL A 171 16.29 -1.83 -4.07
CA VAL A 171 16.37 -0.72 -3.10
C VAL A 171 17.03 -1.22 -1.81
N SER A 172 18.34 -1.05 -1.72
CA SER A 172 19.07 -1.20 -0.46
C SER A 172 19.38 0.17 0.12
N VAL A 173 19.03 0.39 1.39
CA VAL A 173 19.50 1.57 2.13
C VAL A 173 20.73 1.16 2.93
N THR A 174 21.83 1.87 2.72
CA THR A 174 23.06 1.63 3.49
C THR A 174 23.00 2.30 4.86
N ASP A 175 23.71 1.75 5.85
CA ASP A 175 23.85 2.38 7.17
C ASP A 175 24.41 3.81 7.06
N GLU A 176 25.24 4.06 6.04
CA GLU A 176 25.81 5.37 5.77
C GLU A 176 24.75 6.38 5.28
N GLU A 177 23.84 5.97 4.40
CA GLU A 177 22.71 6.81 3.98
C GLU A 177 21.77 7.12 5.13
N VAL A 178 21.48 6.13 5.98
CA VAL A 178 20.67 6.34 7.20
C VAL A 178 21.36 7.32 8.13
N ARG A 179 22.66 7.14 8.39
CA ARG A 179 23.45 8.02 9.25
C ARG A 179 23.53 9.44 8.66
N ALA A 180 23.73 9.57 7.36
CA ALA A 180 23.80 10.85 6.67
C ALA A 180 22.46 11.60 6.74
N HIS A 181 21.34 10.90 6.54
CA HIS A 181 20.00 11.47 6.70
C HIS A 181 19.75 11.90 8.15
N PHE A 182 20.03 11.03 9.12
CA PHE A 182 19.90 11.34 10.54
C PHE A 182 20.72 12.57 10.94
N LEU A 183 21.99 12.62 10.52
CA LEU A 183 22.87 13.76 10.77
C LEU A 183 22.32 15.02 10.08
N ARG A 184 21.79 14.94 8.86
CA ARG A 184 21.22 16.11 8.18
C ARG A 184 20.05 16.72 8.94
N GLU A 185 19.15 15.89 9.47
CA GLU A 185 17.98 16.36 10.20
C GLU A 185 18.28 16.80 11.64
N ASN A 186 19.30 16.19 12.27
CA ASN A 186 19.53 16.37 13.71
C ASN A 186 20.84 17.11 14.04
N ARG A 187 21.69 17.42 13.06
CA ARG A 187 22.94 18.14 13.30
C ARG A 187 22.64 19.60 13.62
N LYS A 188 22.72 19.91 14.91
CA LYS A 188 22.83 21.28 15.42
C LYS A 188 24.32 21.65 15.43
N VAL A 189 24.68 22.77 14.83
CA VAL A 189 26.06 23.25 14.82
C VAL A 189 26.13 24.61 15.49
N ASN A 190 27.03 24.74 16.46
CA ASN A 190 27.39 26.00 17.08
C ASN A 190 28.65 26.53 16.40
N PHE A 191 28.55 27.64 15.68
CA PHE A 191 29.70 28.30 15.10
C PHE A 191 30.05 29.55 15.90
N LYS A 192 31.32 29.67 16.28
CA LYS A 192 31.93 30.95 16.64
C LYS A 192 32.58 31.50 15.39
N TYR A 193 32.11 32.64 14.93
CA TYR A 193 32.70 33.34 13.79
C TYR A 193 32.97 34.79 14.16
N ILE A 194 33.95 35.38 13.48
CA ILE A 194 34.20 36.80 13.52
C ILE A 194 33.72 37.34 12.19
N SER A 195 32.74 38.24 12.21
CA SER A 195 32.31 38.95 11.01
C SER A 195 33.26 40.13 10.79
N VAL A 196 34.00 40.08 9.70
CA VAL A 196 34.86 41.19 9.27
C VAL A 196 34.16 41.86 8.11
N GLU A 197 33.83 43.14 8.27
CA GLU A 197 33.17 43.92 7.24
C GLU A 197 34.22 44.50 6.27
N PRO A 198 34.34 44.01 5.01
CA PRO A 198 35.45 44.39 4.15
C PRO A 198 35.47 45.88 3.80
N SER A 199 34.31 46.53 3.78
CA SER A 199 34.14 47.98 3.57
C SER A 199 34.95 48.83 4.56
N ARG A 200 35.14 48.35 5.80
CA ARG A 200 35.89 49.06 6.84
C ARG A 200 37.40 49.12 6.59
N PHE A 201 37.90 48.29 5.68
CA PHE A 201 39.31 48.21 5.31
C PHE A 201 39.56 48.68 3.88
N ALA A 202 38.51 48.93 3.10
CA ALA A 202 38.60 49.30 1.69
C ALA A 202 39.36 50.61 1.46
N SER A 203 39.28 51.57 2.39
CA SER A 203 40.01 52.83 2.31
C SER A 203 41.51 52.71 2.66
N ALA A 204 41.90 51.65 3.38
CA ALA A 204 43.28 51.40 3.76
C ALA A 204 44.05 50.59 2.71
N VAL A 205 43.35 49.97 1.76
CA VAL A 205 43.96 49.14 0.71
C VAL A 205 43.91 49.88 -0.62
N LYS A 206 45.08 50.29 -1.11
CA LYS A 206 45.26 50.78 -2.48
C LYS A 206 45.86 49.64 -3.30
N VAL A 207 45.11 49.12 -4.25
CA VAL A 207 45.60 48.11 -5.19
C VAL A 207 46.07 48.84 -6.44
N SER A 208 47.32 48.63 -6.83
CA SER A 208 47.83 49.14 -8.11
C SER A 208 47.41 48.26 -9.29
N ASP A 209 47.40 48.82 -10.50
CA ASP A 209 47.04 48.07 -11.72
C ASP A 209 47.99 46.89 -11.98
N ASP A 210 49.26 47.02 -11.59
CA ASP A 210 50.25 45.97 -11.76
C ASP A 210 50.02 44.80 -10.78
N GLU A 211 49.65 45.10 -9.53
CA GLU A 211 49.25 44.09 -8.55
C GLU A 211 47.95 43.39 -8.95
N ALA A 212 46.97 44.15 -9.47
CA ALA A 212 45.72 43.60 -9.97
C ALA A 212 45.96 42.65 -11.16
N LYS A 213 46.81 43.03 -12.12
CA LYS A 213 47.20 42.17 -13.25
C LYS A 213 47.95 40.91 -12.78
N ALA A 214 48.89 41.06 -11.85
CA ALA A 214 49.63 39.92 -11.31
C ALA A 214 48.69 38.92 -10.59
N TYR A 215 47.73 39.42 -9.83
CA TYR A 215 46.73 38.57 -9.16
C TYR A 215 45.78 37.89 -10.16
N LEU A 216 45.32 38.61 -11.18
CA LEU A 216 44.47 38.05 -12.25
C LEU A 216 45.20 36.93 -13.01
N ASN A 217 46.47 37.14 -13.35
CA ASN A 217 47.28 36.13 -14.06
C ASN A 217 47.54 34.90 -13.19
N LYS A 218 47.79 35.08 -11.89
CA LYS A 218 48.03 33.98 -10.95
C LYS A 218 46.76 33.17 -10.63
N ASN A 219 45.59 33.81 -10.67
CA ASN A 219 44.31 33.22 -10.25
C ASN A 219 43.29 33.18 -11.39
N SER A 220 43.74 33.07 -12.65
CA SER A 220 42.87 33.25 -13.82
C SER A 220 41.65 32.33 -13.80
N SER A 221 41.75 31.13 -13.21
CA SER A 221 40.66 30.18 -13.01
C SER A 221 39.47 30.74 -12.20
N LEU A 222 39.71 31.68 -11.29
CA LEU A 222 38.65 32.35 -10.49
C LEU A 222 37.89 33.41 -11.30
N PHE A 223 38.47 33.88 -12.40
CA PHE A 223 37.93 34.92 -13.27
C PHE A 223 37.49 34.39 -14.63
N VAL A 224 37.54 33.06 -14.83
CA VAL A 224 36.97 32.41 -16.01
C VAL A 224 35.46 32.57 -15.96
N VAL A 225 34.91 33.26 -16.95
CA VAL A 225 33.47 33.25 -17.19
C VAL A 225 33.11 31.84 -17.67
N PRO A 226 32.32 31.06 -16.91
CA PRO A 226 31.97 29.70 -17.31
C PRO A 226 31.26 29.71 -18.66
N VAL A 227 31.38 28.61 -19.40
CA VAL A 227 30.76 28.45 -20.72
C VAL A 227 29.27 28.78 -20.62
N LYS A 228 28.88 29.88 -21.27
CA LYS A 228 27.50 30.31 -21.37
C LYS A 228 26.90 29.67 -22.62
N VAL A 229 25.90 28.83 -22.43
CA VAL A 229 25.11 28.26 -23.52
C VAL A 229 23.79 29.01 -23.65
N LYS A 230 23.41 29.33 -24.90
CA LYS A 230 22.04 29.77 -25.21
C LYS A 230 21.17 28.52 -25.29
N ALA A 231 20.35 28.29 -24.27
CA ALA A 231 19.39 27.20 -24.22
C ALA A 231 17.96 27.74 -24.28
N PHE A 232 17.10 27.07 -25.03
CA PHE A 232 15.66 27.20 -24.93
C PHE A 232 15.16 26.03 -24.08
N TYR A 233 14.49 26.33 -22.97
CA TYR A 233 13.89 25.33 -22.10
C TYR A 233 12.53 25.85 -21.62
N VAL A 234 11.62 24.92 -21.33
CA VAL A 234 10.34 25.21 -20.68
C VAL A 234 10.43 24.71 -19.25
N HIS A 235 10.45 25.63 -18.29
CA HIS A 235 10.47 25.31 -16.86
C HIS A 235 9.06 25.47 -16.27
N ALA A 236 8.40 24.34 -16.04
CA ALA A 236 7.14 24.28 -15.30
C ALA A 236 7.41 23.99 -13.82
N GLY A 237 7.95 24.98 -13.11
CA GLY A 237 8.21 24.87 -11.67
C GLY A 237 6.93 24.82 -10.85
N PHE A 238 7.01 24.20 -9.67
CA PHE A 238 5.90 24.13 -8.71
C PHE A 238 5.33 25.52 -8.42
N ASP A 239 6.15 26.56 -8.31
CA ASP A 239 5.70 27.95 -8.10
C ASP A 239 4.87 28.54 -9.25
N ALA A 240 5.15 28.13 -10.50
CA ALA A 240 4.38 28.56 -11.66
C ALA A 240 3.03 27.84 -11.76
N LEU A 241 2.98 26.58 -11.29
CA LEU A 241 1.75 25.79 -11.21
C LEU A 241 0.91 26.15 -9.97
N SER A 242 1.53 26.45 -8.84
CA SER A 242 0.88 26.80 -7.57
C SER A 242 0.29 28.21 -7.58
N LYS A 243 0.85 29.15 -8.36
CA LYS A 243 0.26 30.49 -8.56
C LYS A 243 -1.13 30.48 -9.19
N LYS A 244 -1.51 29.40 -9.90
CA LYS A 244 -2.86 29.23 -10.45
C LYS A 244 -3.88 28.77 -9.39
N ASN A 245 -3.40 28.13 -8.32
CA ASN A 245 -4.23 27.63 -7.23
C ASN A 245 -3.81 28.34 -5.93
N LYS A 246 -4.26 29.58 -5.74
CA LYS A 246 -4.14 30.24 -4.44
C LYS A 246 -5.07 29.51 -3.46
N LEU A 247 -4.52 28.56 -2.72
CA LEU A 247 -5.21 27.93 -1.61
C LEU A 247 -5.63 29.03 -0.63
N THR A 248 -6.93 29.13 -0.37
CA THR A 248 -7.46 30.11 0.57
C THR A 248 -7.26 29.65 2.00
N ALA A 249 -7.30 30.59 2.95
CA ALA A 249 -7.23 30.25 4.38
C ALA A 249 -8.43 29.36 4.77
N GLU A 250 -9.57 29.57 4.11
CA GLU A 250 -10.79 28.79 4.28
C GLU A 250 -10.62 27.35 3.79
N GLU A 251 -10.01 27.13 2.62
CA GLU A 251 -9.73 25.78 2.09
C GLU A 251 -8.72 25.03 2.95
N LEU A 252 -7.69 25.72 3.45
CA LEU A 252 -6.72 25.15 4.38
C LEU A 252 -7.36 24.78 5.71
N LYS A 253 -8.23 25.65 6.24
CA LYS A 253 -8.97 25.39 7.47
C LYS A 253 -9.96 24.25 7.29
N GLU A 254 -10.68 24.19 6.18
CA GLU A 254 -11.61 23.11 5.87
C GLU A 254 -10.86 21.77 5.71
N PHE A 255 -9.70 21.77 5.05
CA PHE A 255 -8.86 20.58 4.96
C PHE A 255 -8.32 20.16 6.32
N TYR A 256 -7.83 21.09 7.14
CA TYR A 256 -7.35 20.80 8.50
C TYR A 256 -8.48 20.26 9.38
N ASP A 257 -9.64 20.90 9.39
CA ASP A 257 -10.82 20.49 10.17
C ASP A 257 -11.29 19.08 9.74
N LYS A 258 -11.24 18.77 8.44
CA LYS A 258 -11.58 17.44 7.89
C LYS A 258 -10.54 16.35 8.15
N ASN A 259 -9.28 16.72 8.39
CA ASN A 259 -8.14 15.80 8.53
C ASN A 259 -7.41 15.94 9.88
N SER A 260 -8.04 16.55 10.88
CA SER A 260 -7.44 16.90 12.18
C SER A 260 -6.68 15.74 12.84
N LYS A 261 -7.22 14.53 12.76
CA LYS A 261 -6.60 13.30 13.27
C LYS A 261 -5.22 12.97 12.67
N GLN A 262 -4.91 13.46 11.47
CA GLN A 262 -3.59 13.27 10.83
C GLN A 262 -2.54 14.23 11.38
N PHE A 263 -2.97 15.30 12.04
CA PHE A 263 -2.11 16.33 12.64
C PHE A 263 -2.06 16.23 14.16
N GLU A 264 -2.82 15.30 14.75
CA GLU A 264 -2.71 14.96 16.17
C GLU A 264 -1.41 14.19 16.42
N THR A 265 -0.65 14.63 17.43
CA THR A 265 0.42 13.80 18.00
C THR A 265 -0.21 12.97 19.11
N PRO A 266 -0.43 11.66 18.91
CA PRO A 266 -1.09 10.84 19.90
C PRO A 266 -0.25 10.80 21.19
N GLU A 267 -0.95 10.81 22.33
CA GLU A 267 -0.32 10.67 23.64
C GLU A 267 0.50 9.37 23.68
N LYS A 268 1.77 9.52 24.04
CA LYS A 268 2.68 8.40 24.30
C LYS A 268 2.97 8.35 25.79
N VAL A 269 3.09 7.14 26.31
CA VAL A 269 3.52 6.91 27.69
C VAL A 269 4.88 6.21 27.68
N LYS A 270 5.70 6.52 28.68
CA LYS A 270 6.92 5.76 28.96
C LYS A 270 6.67 4.87 30.18
N ALA A 271 6.75 3.56 30.00
CA ALA A 271 6.47 2.59 31.06
C ALA A 271 7.60 1.61 31.27
N ARG A 272 7.58 0.94 32.43
CA ARG A 272 8.46 -0.19 32.74
C ARG A 272 7.66 -1.34 33.34
N HIS A 273 8.06 -2.58 33.05
CA HIS A 273 7.38 -3.76 33.61
C HIS A 273 8.33 -4.90 33.99
N ILE A 274 7.81 -5.83 34.79
CA ILE A 274 8.45 -7.11 35.11
C ILE A 274 7.45 -8.20 34.70
N LEU A 275 7.75 -8.91 33.61
CA LEU A 275 6.87 -9.95 33.09
C LEU A 275 7.21 -11.30 33.71
N ILE A 276 6.26 -11.94 34.38
CA ILE A 276 6.36 -13.35 34.78
C ILE A 276 5.38 -14.15 33.93
N ARG A 277 5.90 -15.02 33.07
CA ARG A 277 5.11 -15.92 32.24
C ARG A 277 4.69 -17.15 33.03
N LEU A 278 3.58 -17.74 32.61
CA LEU A 278 3.21 -19.08 33.05
C LEU A 278 4.23 -20.08 32.47
N ASP A 279 4.61 -21.07 33.27
CA ASP A 279 5.46 -22.15 32.77
C ASP A 279 4.61 -23.12 31.94
N GLU A 280 4.83 -23.12 30.62
CA GLU A 280 4.08 -23.96 29.68
C GLU A 280 4.37 -25.47 29.85
N LYS A 281 5.41 -25.83 30.62
CA LYS A 281 5.71 -27.24 30.95
C LYS A 281 4.79 -27.80 32.03
N ILE A 282 4.05 -26.95 32.73
CA ILE A 282 3.09 -27.37 33.76
C ILE A 282 1.71 -27.50 33.12
N SER A 283 1.22 -28.75 33.01
CA SER A 283 -0.09 -29.03 32.37
C SER A 283 -1.26 -28.46 33.16
N ASP A 284 -1.14 -28.36 34.49
CA ASP A 284 -2.12 -27.69 35.35
C ASP A 284 -1.92 -26.17 35.31
N LYS A 285 -2.84 -25.48 34.64
CA LYS A 285 -2.82 -24.02 34.48
C LYS A 285 -2.97 -23.27 35.81
N GLU A 286 -3.69 -23.83 36.78
CA GLU A 286 -3.87 -23.18 38.09
C GLU A 286 -2.61 -23.32 38.95
N ALA A 287 -1.94 -24.47 38.90
CA ALA A 287 -0.63 -24.65 39.51
C ALA A 287 0.42 -23.71 38.89
N ALA A 288 0.47 -23.61 37.56
CA ALA A 288 1.35 -22.69 36.84
C ALA A 288 1.11 -21.23 37.23
N LYS A 289 -0.16 -20.83 37.35
CA LYS A 289 -0.58 -19.48 37.76
C LYS A 289 -0.19 -19.17 39.21
N LYS A 290 -0.33 -20.14 40.12
CA LYS A 290 0.10 -19.98 41.51
C LYS A 290 1.61 -19.71 41.60
N ILE A 291 2.43 -20.50 40.90
CA ILE A 291 3.89 -20.35 40.89
C ILE A 291 4.31 -19.00 40.28
N ALA A 292 3.70 -18.60 39.16
CA ALA A 292 3.96 -17.30 38.55
C ALA A 292 3.58 -16.13 39.49
N LYS A 293 2.46 -16.25 40.20
CA LYS A 293 2.00 -15.27 41.18
C LYS A 293 2.94 -15.17 42.39
N GLU A 294 3.46 -16.28 42.88
CA GLU A 294 4.46 -16.29 43.95
C GLU A 294 5.73 -15.54 43.54
N LYS A 295 6.26 -15.82 42.34
CA LYS A 295 7.43 -15.09 41.80
C LYS A 295 7.16 -13.60 41.60
N ALA A 296 5.97 -13.23 41.12
CA ALA A 296 5.57 -11.82 40.99
C ALA A 296 5.45 -11.13 42.36
N THR A 297 4.97 -11.86 43.37
CA THR A 297 4.83 -11.35 44.75
C THR A 297 6.20 -11.17 45.40
N GLU A 298 7.14 -12.07 45.16
CA GLU A 298 8.53 -11.94 45.62
C GLU A 298 9.19 -10.68 45.03
N ALA A 299 9.09 -10.49 43.71
CA ALA A 299 9.60 -9.29 43.04
C ALA A 299 8.95 -8.02 43.61
N LEU A 300 7.63 -8.02 43.84
CA LEU A 300 6.91 -6.90 44.44
C LEU A 300 7.40 -6.60 45.87
N ASN A 301 7.65 -7.62 46.68
CA ASN A 301 8.14 -7.46 48.05
C ASN A 301 9.56 -6.88 48.08
N MET A 302 10.44 -7.29 47.16
CA MET A 302 11.77 -6.67 47.02
C MET A 302 11.67 -5.18 46.67
N LEU A 303 10.76 -4.83 45.74
CA LEU A 303 10.53 -3.42 45.38
C LEU A 303 9.98 -2.60 46.56
N LYS A 304 9.02 -3.16 47.32
CA LYS A 304 8.49 -2.53 48.54
C LYS A 304 9.55 -2.38 49.64
N GLY A 305 10.52 -3.29 49.68
CA GLY A 305 11.69 -3.24 50.55
C GLY A 305 12.78 -2.24 50.11
N GLY A 306 12.58 -1.52 49.00
CA GLY A 306 13.51 -0.49 48.52
C GLY A 306 14.51 -0.95 47.46
N ALA A 307 14.39 -2.17 46.93
CA ALA A 307 15.23 -2.62 45.82
C ALA A 307 14.98 -1.76 44.56
N LYS A 308 16.02 -1.56 43.75
CA LYS A 308 15.88 -0.80 42.50
C LYS A 308 15.08 -1.59 41.46
N PHE A 309 14.21 -0.87 40.74
CA PHE A 309 13.31 -1.49 39.76
C PHE A 309 14.06 -2.16 38.60
N ASP A 310 15.10 -1.51 38.10
CA ASP A 310 15.90 -2.01 36.97
C ASP A 310 16.68 -3.29 37.32
N GLU A 311 17.24 -3.36 38.53
CA GLU A 311 17.91 -4.57 39.03
C GLU A 311 16.91 -5.71 39.24
N THR A 312 15.74 -5.40 39.81
CA THR A 312 14.66 -6.38 40.01
C THR A 312 14.11 -6.88 38.67
N ALA A 313 13.93 -6.00 37.69
CA ALA A 313 13.48 -6.36 36.35
C ALA A 313 14.50 -7.24 35.62
N LYS A 314 15.81 -6.93 35.69
CA LYS A 314 16.87 -7.78 35.12
C LYS A 314 16.88 -9.19 35.74
N LYS A 315 16.54 -9.29 37.02
CA LYS A 315 16.55 -10.56 37.77
C LYS A 315 15.30 -11.40 37.54
N TYR A 316 14.11 -10.79 37.53
CA TYR A 316 12.83 -11.52 37.55
C TYR A 316 12.06 -11.44 36.23
N SER A 317 12.24 -10.40 35.41
CA SER A 317 11.47 -10.25 34.18
C SER A 317 11.89 -11.28 33.15
N GLN A 318 10.92 -11.96 32.57
CA GLN A 318 11.08 -12.93 31.50
C GLN A 318 10.78 -12.33 30.12
N ASP A 319 10.53 -11.02 30.05
CA ASP A 319 10.34 -10.33 28.78
C ASP A 319 11.70 -10.12 28.06
N PRO A 320 11.97 -10.79 26.92
CA PRO A 320 13.26 -10.72 26.24
C PRO A 320 13.62 -9.32 25.76
N GLY A 321 12.62 -8.48 25.45
CA GLY A 321 12.84 -7.13 24.93
C GLY A 321 13.23 -6.11 26.01
N SER A 322 12.66 -6.24 27.22
CA SER A 322 12.83 -5.23 28.28
C SER A 322 13.65 -5.70 29.48
N ALA A 323 13.74 -7.01 29.77
CA ALA A 323 14.40 -7.52 30.98
C ALA A 323 15.86 -7.06 31.11
N GLY A 324 16.66 -7.21 30.04
CA GLY A 324 18.05 -6.77 30.00
C GLY A 324 18.24 -5.25 30.16
N HIS A 325 17.20 -4.47 29.87
CA HIS A 325 17.17 -3.01 29.95
C HIS A 325 16.43 -2.50 31.20
N GLY A 326 16.34 -3.31 32.26
CA GLY A 326 15.69 -2.90 33.51
C GLY A 326 14.18 -2.73 33.40
N GLY A 327 13.56 -3.46 32.47
CA GLY A 327 12.12 -3.43 32.22
C GLY A 327 11.65 -2.24 31.38
N ASP A 328 12.53 -1.43 30.79
CA ASP A 328 12.14 -0.27 29.96
C ASP A 328 11.49 -0.71 28.64
N LEU A 329 10.28 -0.19 28.39
CA LEU A 329 9.48 -0.43 27.20
C LEU A 329 9.57 0.74 26.19
N GLY A 330 10.26 1.83 26.55
CA GLY A 330 10.33 3.02 25.73
C GLY A 330 9.01 3.78 25.65
N TRP A 331 8.88 4.66 24.65
CA TRP A 331 7.67 5.44 24.40
C TRP A 331 6.75 4.71 23.44
N PHE A 332 5.51 4.47 23.85
CA PHE A 332 4.51 3.82 23.00
C PHE A 332 3.15 4.53 23.10
N PRO A 333 2.37 4.54 22.00
CA PRO A 333 1.02 5.09 21.99
C PRO A 333 0.03 4.18 22.72
N ARG A 334 -1.11 4.73 23.10
CA ARG A 334 -2.21 3.98 23.72
C ARG A 334 -2.66 2.80 22.84
N GLY A 335 -2.77 1.60 23.42
CA GLY A 335 -3.28 0.40 22.75
C GLY A 335 -2.23 -0.48 22.06
N MET A 336 -0.93 -0.16 22.19
CA MET A 336 0.17 -0.91 21.58
C MET A 336 0.79 -1.99 22.50
N MET A 337 0.48 -1.95 23.79
CA MET A 337 1.02 -2.85 24.83
C MET A 337 -0.06 -3.66 25.50
#